data_AF-A0A2N1U0G4-F1
#
_entry.id   AF-A0A2N1U0G4-F1
#
_cell.length_a   1.000
_cell.length_b   1.000
_cell.length_c   1.000
_cell.angle_alpha   90.00
_cell.angle_beta   90.00
_cell.angle_gamma   90.00
#
_symmetry.space_group_name_H-M   'P 1'
#
loop_
_entity.id
_entity.type
_entity.pdbx_description
1 polymer ?
#
loop_
_entity_poly.entity_id
_entity_poly.type
_entity_poly.pdbx_seq_one_letter_code
_entity_poly.pdbx_strand_id
1 'polypeptide(L)'
;MIIESSFLVTTSSGQGDKSKTEISIQKLIKKHYPKAKFIGFVDGIGWYVRKEDLKRMVAAYEDVFTFHKDEMRRFGKMLQVEFGK
;
A
#
# COMPACT_ATOMS: atom_id res chain seq x y z
N MET A 1 12.17 -6.06 1.69
CA MET A 1 10.97 -5.22 1.84
C MET A 1 10.83 -4.36 0.60
N ILE A 2 9.62 -4.24 0.08
CA ILE A 2 9.24 -3.40 -1.07
C ILE A 2 8.14 -2.47 -0.57
N ILE A 3 8.27 -1.17 -0.85
CA ILE A 3 7.29 -0.15 -0.44
C ILE A 3 6.78 0.54 -1.70
N GLU A 4 5.47 0.60 -1.87
CA GLU A 4 4.78 1.33 -2.94
C GLU A 4 3.98 2.49 -2.33
N SER A 5 3.87 3.60 -3.07
CA SER A 5 3.18 4.81 -2.61
C SER A 5 2.18 5.29 -3.63
N SER A 6 0.91 5.14 -3.30
CA SER A 6 -0.24 5.52 -4.09
C SER A 6 -0.97 6.73 -3.50
N PHE A 7 -0.56 7.93 -3.94
CA PHE A 7 -1.19 9.19 -3.58
C PHE A 7 -2.13 9.69 -4.68
N LEU A 8 -3.41 9.91 -4.36
CA LEU A 8 -4.43 10.35 -5.34
C LEU A 8 -5.25 11.55 -4.83
N VAL A 9 -4.93 12.73 -5.38
CA VAL A 9 -5.61 14.00 -5.08
C VAL A 9 -6.97 14.12 -5.77
N THR A 10 -7.10 13.58 -6.99
CA THR A 10 -8.33 13.59 -7.78
C THR A 10 -8.75 12.17 -8.14
N THR A 11 -10.04 11.95 -8.42
CA THR A 11 -10.49 10.67 -8.97
C THR A 11 -10.07 10.53 -10.41
N SER A 12 -9.63 9.33 -10.80
CA SER A 12 -9.38 9.01 -12.21
C SER A 12 -9.98 7.66 -12.57
N SER A 13 -10.32 7.50 -13.84
CA SER A 13 -10.86 6.24 -14.37
C SER A 13 -9.93 5.05 -14.12
N GLY A 14 -8.61 5.27 -14.08
CA GLY A 14 -7.59 4.24 -13.87
C GLY A 14 -7.41 3.74 -12.43
N GLN A 15 -8.17 4.23 -11.45
CA GLN A 15 -8.04 3.75 -10.06
C GLN A 15 -8.39 2.25 -9.91
N GLY A 16 -9.37 1.77 -10.67
CA GLY A 16 -9.72 0.35 -10.70
C GLY A 16 -8.57 -0.52 -11.23
N ASP A 17 -7.92 -0.09 -12.31
CA ASP A 17 -6.80 -0.81 -12.91
C ASP A 17 -5.57 -0.81 -12.00
N LYS A 18 -5.30 0.30 -11.31
CA LYS A 18 -4.25 0.36 -10.27
C LYS A 18 -4.48 -0.71 -9.20
N SER A 19 -5.68 -0.80 -8.65
CA SER A 19 -5.98 -1.82 -7.61
C SER A 19 -5.79 -3.26 -8.09
N LYS A 20 -6.13 -3.56 -9.36
CA LYS A 20 -5.93 -4.90 -9.95
C LYS A 20 -4.45 -5.20 -10.21
N THR A 21 -3.69 -4.19 -10.62
CA THR A 21 -2.25 -4.30 -10.82
C THR A 21 -1.56 -4.63 -9.51
N GLU A 22 -1.86 -3.92 -8.42
CA GLU A 22 -1.20 -4.17 -7.12
C GLU A 22 -1.48 -5.57 -6.57
N ILE A 23 -2.70 -6.08 -6.74
CA ILE A 23 -3.04 -7.48 -6.39
C ILE A 23 -2.20 -8.46 -7.21
N SER A 24 -1.98 -8.16 -8.50
CA SER A 24 -1.18 -9.02 -9.38
C SER A 24 0.30 -8.96 -9.00
N ILE A 25 0.81 -7.77 -8.66
CA ILE A 25 2.16 -7.56 -8.15
C ILE A 25 2.37 -8.31 -6.84
N GLN A 26 1.43 -8.26 -5.89
CA GLN A 26 1.50 -9.04 -4.66
C GLN A 26 1.70 -10.53 -4.95
N LYS A 27 0.92 -11.11 -5.87
CA LYS A 27 1.05 -12.53 -6.24
C LYS A 27 2.44 -12.84 -6.81
N LEU A 28 2.98 -11.96 -7.64
CA LEU A 28 4.32 -12.11 -8.21
C LEU A 28 5.41 -11.98 -7.15
N ILE A 29 5.31 -10.99 -6.24
CA ILE A 29 6.26 -10.82 -5.13
C ILE A 29 6.25 -12.07 -4.25
N LYS A 30 5.08 -12.57 -3.85
CA LYS A 30 5.01 -13.80 -3.04
C LYS A 30 5.60 -15.02 -3.75
N LYS A 31 5.42 -15.12 -5.07
CA LYS A 31 5.97 -16.22 -5.88
C LYS A 31 7.49 -16.17 -5.99
N HIS A 32 8.07 -15.00 -6.25
CA HIS A 32 9.49 -14.85 -6.59
C HIS A 32 10.36 -14.43 -5.39
N TYR A 33 9.77 -13.76 -4.42
CA TYR A 33 10.42 -13.20 -3.24
C TYR A 33 9.57 -13.44 -1.97
N PRO A 34 9.35 -14.71 -1.56
CA PRO A 34 8.41 -15.04 -0.48
C PRO A 34 8.78 -14.46 0.90
N LYS A 35 10.02 -14.01 1.08
CA LYS A 35 10.50 -13.35 2.31
C LYS A 35 10.39 -11.83 2.25
N ALA A 36 10.05 -11.25 1.10
CA ALA A 36 9.93 -9.81 0.95
C ALA A 36 8.55 -9.36 1.40
N LYS A 37 8.52 -8.44 2.37
CA LYS A 37 7.29 -7.73 2.75
C LYS A 37 6.89 -6.71 1.69
N PHE A 38 5.61 -6.67 1.32
CA PHE A 38 5.04 -5.66 0.42
C PHE A 38 4.15 -4.67 1.19
N ILE A 39 4.59 -3.41 1.28
CA ILE A 39 3.98 -2.36 2.11
C ILE A 39 3.41 -1.25 1.22
N GLY A 40 2.19 -0.79 1.52
CA GLY A 40 1.53 0.26 0.74
C GLY A 40 1.41 1.58 1.50
N PHE A 41 1.66 2.70 0.84
CA PHE A 41 1.22 4.02 1.29
C PHE A 41 0.02 4.42 0.45
N VAL A 42 -1.17 4.51 1.04
CA VAL A 42 -2.41 4.81 0.31
C VAL A 42 -3.05 6.04 0.93
N ASP A 43 -3.06 7.15 0.20
CA ASP A 43 -3.55 8.42 0.73
C ASP A 43 -4.11 9.32 -0.38
N GLY A 44 -4.87 10.34 0.01
CA GLY A 44 -5.57 11.29 -0.86
C GLY A 44 -7.07 11.03 -1.00
N ILE A 45 -7.83 12.12 -1.17
CA ILE A 45 -9.31 12.11 -1.17
C ILE A 45 -9.91 11.30 -2.32
N GLY A 46 -9.16 11.10 -3.41
CA GLY A 46 -9.60 10.30 -4.55
C GLY A 46 -9.92 8.84 -4.18
N TRP A 47 -9.32 8.31 -3.11
CA TRP A 47 -9.62 6.97 -2.62
C TRP A 47 -10.90 6.91 -1.77
N TYR A 48 -11.20 7.98 -1.03
CA TYR A 48 -12.38 8.03 -0.17
C TYR A 48 -13.69 7.85 -0.95
N VAL A 49 -13.75 8.43 -2.14
CA VAL A 49 -14.92 8.36 -3.02
C VAL A 49 -15.00 7.03 -3.80
N ARG A 50 -13.97 6.19 -3.76
CA ARG A 50 -13.92 4.85 -4.40
C ARG A 50 -13.61 3.75 -3.39
N LYS A 51 -14.50 3.59 -2.41
CA LYS A 51 -14.33 2.68 -1.26
C LYS A 51 -14.03 1.22 -1.65
N GLU A 52 -14.64 0.69 -2.71
CA GLU A 52 -14.42 -0.69 -3.14
C GLU A 52 -13.05 -0.90 -3.77
N ASP A 53 -12.56 0.06 -4.56
CA ASP A 53 -11.21 0.00 -5.12
C ASP A 53 -10.16 0.24 -4.04
N LEU A 54 -10.44 1.11 -3.07
CA LEU A 54 -9.60 1.29 -1.88
C LEU A 54 -9.48 -0.01 -1.07
N LYS A 55 -10.58 -0.73 -0.82
CA LYS A 55 -10.54 -2.03 -0.12
C LYS A 55 -9.65 -3.04 -0.83
N ARG A 56 -9.74 -3.10 -2.17
CA ARG A 56 -8.89 -3.98 -2.99
C ARG A 56 -7.41 -3.59 -2.92
N MET A 57 -7.14 -2.29 -2.97
CA MET A 57 -5.80 -1.72 -2.84
C MET A 57 -5.20 -2.12 -1.49
N VAL A 58 -5.92 -1.89 -0.38
CA VAL A 58 -5.45 -2.22 0.96
C VAL A 58 -5.20 -3.72 1.14
N ALA A 59 -6.04 -4.58 0.53
CA ALA A 59 -5.86 -6.03 0.58
C ALA A 59 -4.66 -6.56 -0.23
N ALA A 60 -4.06 -5.75 -1.11
CA ALA A 60 -2.89 -6.14 -1.88
C ALA A 60 -1.61 -6.09 -1.03
N TYR A 61 -1.54 -5.24 -0.02
CA TYR A 61 -0.36 -5.07 0.83
C TYR A 61 -0.46 -5.89 2.11
N GLU A 62 0.68 -6.11 2.76
CA GLU A 62 0.76 -6.73 4.08
C GLU A 62 0.45 -5.73 5.21
N ASP A 63 0.81 -4.47 5.02
CA ASP A 63 0.45 -3.36 5.89
C ASP A 63 0.31 -2.10 5.03
N VAL A 64 -0.54 -1.17 5.48
CA VAL A 64 -0.85 0.07 4.77
C VAL A 64 -0.72 1.26 5.69
N PHE A 65 -0.03 2.28 5.21
CA PHE A 65 0.17 3.55 5.90
C PHE A 65 -0.46 4.69 5.11
N THR A 66 -0.74 5.80 5.81
CA THR A 66 -1.03 7.09 5.19
C THR A 66 0.09 8.07 5.52
N PHE A 67 0.09 9.25 4.89
CA PHE A 67 1.03 10.31 5.26
C PHE A 67 0.59 11.09 6.51
N HIS A 68 -0.47 10.63 7.19
CA HIS A 68 -0.83 11.16 8.49
C HIS A 68 0.34 10.99 9.48
N LYS A 69 0.58 12.01 10.30
CA LYS A 69 1.73 12.07 11.21
C LYS A 69 1.82 10.84 12.14
N ASP A 70 0.68 10.27 12.52
CA ASP A 70 0.62 9.11 13.41
C ASP A 70 1.02 7.82 12.69
N GLU A 71 0.61 7.68 11.43
CA GLU A 71 0.99 6.56 10.57
C GLU A 71 2.47 6.61 10.21
N MET A 72 3.03 7.80 9.98
CA MET A 72 4.48 7.96 9.80
C MET A 72 5.27 7.55 11.04
N ARG A 73 4.76 7.82 12.26
CA ARG A 73 5.37 7.34 13.50
C ARG A 73 5.25 5.82 13.64
N ARG A 74 4.10 5.24 13.26
CA ARG A 74 3.89 3.78 13.24
C ARG A 74 4.82 3.09 12.25
N PHE A 75 4.98 3.66 11.07
CA PHE A 75 5.91 3.18 10.05
C PHE A 75 7.36 3.20 10.54
N GLY A 76 7.78 4.29 11.20
CA GLY A 76 9.10 4.36 11.83
C GLY A 76 9.33 3.23 12.85
N LYS A 77 8.34 2.92 13.70
CA LYS A 77 8.41 1.79 14.63
C LYS A 77 8.48 0.45 13.90
N MET A 78 7.73 0.26 12.82
CA MET A 78 7.79 -0.95 12.00
C MET A 78 9.20 -1.15 11.43
N LEU A 79 9.82 -0.09 10.89
CA LEU A 79 11.19 -0.16 10.38
C LEU A 79 12.22 -0.50 11.47
N GLN A 80 12.03 0.02 12.69
CA GLN A 80 12.89 -0.34 13.82
C GLN A 80 12.77 -1.82 14.18
N VAL A 81 11.56 -2.40 14.12
CA VAL A 81 11.37 -3.84 14.36
C VAL A 81 11.96 -4.69 13.22
N GLU A 82 11.85 -4.22 11.98
CA GLU A 82 12.29 -4.98 10.81
C GLU A 82 13.81 -4.94 10.59
N PHE A 83 14.45 -3.79 10.85
CA PHE A 83 15.87 -3.55 10.53
C PHE A 83 16.73 -3.18 11.72
N GLY A 84 16.13 -2.81 12.86
CA GLY A 84 16.85 -2.66 14.10
C GLY A 84 17.31 -4.04 14.56
N LYS A 85 18.63 -4.22 14.70
CA LYS A 85 19.18 -5.31 15.51
C LYS A 85 18.75 -5.13 16.95
#